data_AF-A0A5A7Q2L5-F1
#
_entry.id   AF-A0A5A7Q2L5-F1
#
_cell.length_a   1.000
_cell.length_b   1.000
_cell.length_c   1.000
_cell.angle_alpha   90.00
_cell.angle_beta   90.00
_cell.angle_gamma   90.00
#
_symmetry.space_group_name_H-M   'P 1'
#
loop_
_entity.id
_entity.type
_entity.pdbx_description
1 polymer ?
#
loop_
_entity_poly.entity_id
_entity_poly.type
_entity_poly.pdbx_seq_one_letter_code
_entity_poly.pdbx_strand_id
1 'polypeptide(L)'
;MPNLPYGEDYYTQPSLTEIASKEKDEPGSCTRVEGFVFGRTGFGSIRFFGQTNVRNLDLGSIVQFNKREVIVYGDNNKKPPVGQGLNKPAEVTLLKIKCTSKKTGKEYVDGPQVKSYREMLVKMAREQGAEFVSYDPVEGEWKFRVQSF
;
A
#
# COMPACT_ATOMS: atom_id res chain seq x y z
N MET A 1 12.97 2.12 15.98
CA MET A 1 11.92 2.76 15.14
C MET A 1 12.16 2.36 13.68
N PRO A 2 11.12 2.29 12.84
CA PRO A 2 11.33 2.17 11.40
C PRO A 2 11.93 3.47 10.83
N ASN A 3 12.70 3.35 9.76
CA ASN A 3 13.23 4.47 9.01
C ASN A 3 12.35 4.75 7.78
N LEU A 4 12.09 6.02 7.49
CA LEU A 4 11.36 6.45 6.29
C LEU A 4 12.35 6.94 5.23
N PRO A 5 11.98 6.87 3.93
CA PRO A 5 12.72 7.59 2.90
C PRO A 5 12.90 9.07 3.23
N TYR A 6 13.96 9.69 2.69
CA TYR A 6 14.08 11.14 2.68
C TYR A 6 12.98 11.74 1.79
N GLY A 7 12.05 12.49 2.40
CA GLY A 7 10.94 13.16 1.73
C GLY A 7 9.75 13.34 2.66
N GLU A 8 9.13 14.53 2.66
CA GLU A 8 7.97 14.85 3.52
C GLU A 8 6.66 14.21 3.05
N ASP A 9 6.68 13.47 1.93
CA ASP A 9 5.50 12.82 1.37
C ASP A 9 5.26 11.41 1.90
N TYR A 10 6.20 10.80 2.63
CA TYR A 10 6.03 9.49 3.26
C TYR A 10 5.50 9.57 4.68
N TYR A 11 4.60 8.66 5.05
CA TYR A 11 3.99 8.63 6.36
C TYR A 11 3.69 7.22 6.85
N THR A 12 3.44 7.11 8.16
CA THR A 12 2.98 5.88 8.80
C THR A 12 1.73 6.14 9.64
N GLN A 13 0.89 5.12 9.81
CA GLN A 13 -0.19 5.13 10.80
C GLN A 13 -0.18 3.82 11.61
N PRO A 14 -0.12 3.87 12.95
CA PRO A 14 0.13 5.06 13.78
C PRO A 14 1.44 5.77 13.37
N SER A 15 1.52 7.07 13.63
CA SER A 15 2.70 7.88 13.29
C SER A 15 3.94 7.41 14.05
N LEU A 16 5.13 7.78 13.56
CA LEU A 16 6.39 7.45 14.24
C LEU A 16 6.43 7.99 15.67
N THR A 17 5.86 9.16 15.94
CA THR A 17 5.79 9.75 17.27
C THR A 17 4.86 8.95 18.18
N GLU A 18 3.70 8.50 17.69
CA GLU A 18 2.79 7.62 18.43
C GLU A 18 3.42 6.26 18.74
N ILE A 19 4.09 5.65 17.75
CA ILE A 19 4.80 4.39 17.94
C ILE A 19 5.92 4.56 18.99
N ALA A 20 6.68 5.65 18.94
CA ALA A 20 7.75 5.93 19.89
C ALA A 20 7.22 6.21 21.30
N SER A 21 6.08 6.91 21.43
CA SER A 21 5.43 7.12 22.72
C SER A 21 4.99 5.79 23.32
N LYS A 22 4.29 4.96 22.53
CA LYS A 22 3.85 3.64 22.98
C LYS A 22 5.01 2.72 23.38
N GLU A 23 6.16 2.79 22.72
CA GLU A 23 7.34 2.00 23.10
C GLU A 23 7.94 2.45 24.45
N LYS A 24 7.84 3.74 24.78
CA LYS A 24 8.29 4.26 26.09
C LYS A 24 7.36 3.83 27.21
N ASP A 25 6.04 3.89 26.96
CA ASP A 25 5.02 3.54 27.96
C ASP A 25 4.90 2.01 28.13
N GLU A 26 5.03 1.27 27.02
CA GLU A 26 4.93 -0.19 26.96
C GLU A 26 6.08 -0.76 26.11
N PRO A 27 7.21 -1.14 26.73
CA PRO A 27 8.36 -1.71 26.03
C PRO A 27 7.98 -2.91 25.15
N GLY A 28 8.51 -2.93 23.92
CA GLY A 28 8.22 -3.95 22.92
C GLY A 28 6.93 -3.73 22.12
N SER A 29 6.13 -2.68 22.38
CA SER A 29 4.93 -2.40 21.58
C SER A 29 5.23 -2.20 20.08
N CYS A 30 6.44 -1.74 19.73
CA CYS A 30 6.91 -1.66 18.33
C CYS A 30 6.94 -3.01 17.60
N THR A 31 6.97 -4.14 18.31
CA THR A 31 6.97 -5.47 17.66
C THR A 31 5.57 -5.96 17.31
N ARG A 32 4.53 -5.27 17.79
CA ARG A 32 3.13 -5.71 17.73
C ARG A 32 2.17 -4.59 17.30
N VAL A 33 2.62 -3.72 16.39
CA VAL A 33 1.80 -2.61 15.90
C VAL A 33 0.65 -3.16 15.04
N GLU A 34 -0.58 -3.02 15.52
CA GLU A 34 -1.77 -3.49 14.80
C GLU A 34 -2.18 -2.53 13.68
N GLY A 35 -2.53 -3.11 12.53
CA GLY A 35 -3.08 -2.34 11.40
C GLY A 35 -2.10 -1.31 10.85
N PHE A 36 -0.79 -1.57 10.98
CA PHE A 36 0.27 -0.67 10.53
C PHE A 36 0.08 -0.26 9.07
N VAL A 37 0.11 1.05 8.82
CA VAL A 37 0.02 1.63 7.48
C VAL A 37 1.36 2.29 7.14
N PHE A 38 1.84 2.05 5.93
CA PHE A 38 2.91 2.84 5.31
C PHE A 38 2.39 3.43 4.00
N GLY A 39 2.58 4.72 3.79
CA GLY A 39 2.03 5.39 2.62
C GLY A 39 2.90 6.53 2.11
N ARG A 40 2.58 6.95 0.88
CA ARG A 40 3.17 8.09 0.20
C ARG A 40 2.07 8.98 -0.38
N THR A 41 2.03 10.22 0.08
CA THR A 41 1.04 11.22 -0.30
C THR A 41 0.98 11.39 -1.82
N GLY A 42 -0.22 11.25 -2.38
CA GLY A 42 -0.46 11.37 -3.83
C GLY A 42 -0.03 10.16 -4.67
N PHE A 43 0.39 9.06 -4.04
CA PHE A 43 0.69 7.78 -4.71
C PHE A 43 -0.16 6.63 -4.19
N GLY A 44 -0.25 6.46 -2.86
CA GLY A 44 -0.96 5.33 -2.27
C GLY A 44 -0.55 5.00 -0.85
N SER A 45 -1.06 3.88 -0.35
CA SER A 45 -0.73 3.33 0.96
C SER A 45 -0.89 1.81 0.99
N ILE A 46 -0.23 1.17 1.95
CA ILE A 46 -0.38 -0.25 2.27
C ILE A 46 -0.75 -0.35 3.75
N ARG A 47 -1.89 -0.99 4.05
CA ARG A 47 -2.29 -1.36 5.40
C ARG A 47 -2.03 -2.84 5.63
N PHE A 48 -1.09 -3.15 6.51
CA PHE A 48 -0.74 -4.53 6.88
C PHE A 48 -1.71 -5.05 7.95
N PHE A 49 -2.28 -6.24 7.72
CA PHE A 49 -3.25 -6.83 8.64
C PHE A 49 -2.58 -7.48 9.85
N GLY A 50 -3.25 -7.45 11.01
CA GLY A 50 -2.71 -7.99 12.26
C GLY A 50 -1.51 -7.21 12.80
N GLN A 51 -0.75 -7.86 13.67
CA GLN A 51 0.42 -7.27 14.34
C GLN A 51 1.63 -7.24 13.41
N THR A 52 2.35 -6.12 13.41
CA THR A 52 3.54 -5.90 12.57
C THR A 52 4.70 -5.46 13.45
N ASN A 53 5.83 -6.15 13.31
CA ASN A 53 7.08 -5.72 13.92
C ASN A 53 7.72 -4.64 13.04
N VAL A 54 7.66 -3.39 13.51
CA VAL A 54 8.18 -2.23 12.78
C VAL A 54 9.59 -1.83 13.22
N ARG A 55 10.20 -2.60 14.13
CA ARG A 55 11.54 -2.29 14.64
C ARG A 55 12.59 -2.49 13.55
N ASN A 56 13.42 -1.47 13.34
CA ASN A 56 14.55 -1.50 12.40
C ASN A 56 14.15 -1.82 10.95
N LEU A 57 12.89 -1.61 10.57
CA LEU A 57 12.50 -1.68 9.16
C LEU A 57 13.00 -0.44 8.45
N ASP A 58 13.76 -0.63 7.38
CA ASP A 58 14.09 0.44 6.44
C ASP A 58 13.01 0.49 5.35
N LEU A 59 11.94 1.23 5.62
CA LEU A 59 10.74 1.23 4.76
C LEU A 59 11.04 1.74 3.35
N GLY A 60 12.07 2.57 3.18
CA GLY A 60 12.47 3.08 1.87
C GLY A 60 13.22 2.10 0.98
N SER A 61 13.91 1.11 1.55
CA SER A 61 14.47 0.02 0.76
C SER A 61 13.49 -1.13 0.56
N ILE A 62 12.52 -1.30 1.48
CA ILE A 62 11.55 -2.39 1.41
C ILE A 62 10.38 -2.05 0.48
N VAL A 63 9.83 -0.84 0.56
CA VAL A 63 8.61 -0.46 -0.16
C VAL A 63 8.87 0.74 -1.08
N GLN A 64 8.52 0.57 -2.35
CA GLN A 64 8.68 1.58 -3.38
C GLN A 64 7.32 1.93 -3.98
N PHE A 65 6.90 3.20 -3.82
CA PHE A 65 5.70 3.73 -4.45
C PHE A 65 6.05 4.36 -5.80
N ASN A 66 5.59 3.72 -6.87
CA ASN A 66 5.70 4.17 -8.26
C ASN A 66 4.37 4.76 -8.74
N LYS A 67 4.38 5.34 -9.94
CA LYS A 67 3.14 5.83 -10.55
C LYS A 67 2.20 4.66 -10.85
N ARG A 68 1.13 4.54 -10.06
CA ARG A 68 0.07 3.51 -10.19
C ARG A 68 0.56 2.08 -9.92
N GLU A 69 1.59 1.94 -9.10
CA GLU A 69 2.19 0.66 -8.72
C GLU A 69 2.86 0.79 -7.36
N VAL A 70 2.89 -0.29 -6.60
CA VAL A 70 3.73 -0.41 -5.41
C VAL A 70 4.52 -1.71 -5.47
N ILE A 71 5.79 -1.65 -5.09
CA ILE A 71 6.69 -2.80 -5.04
C ILE A 71 7.10 -2.98 -3.58
N VAL A 72 6.98 -4.20 -3.07
CA VAL A 72 7.40 -4.58 -1.71
C VAL A 72 8.41 -5.70 -1.84
N TYR A 73 9.60 -5.52 -1.27
CA TYR A 73 10.77 -6.39 -1.48
C TYR A 73 11.15 -6.56 -2.96
N GLY A 74 11.55 -5.45 -3.61
CA GLY A 74 11.99 -5.49 -5.02
C GLY A 74 13.21 -6.40 -5.30
N ASP A 75 13.99 -6.73 -4.26
CA ASP A 75 15.03 -7.75 -4.30
C ASP A 75 14.55 -9.04 -3.62
N ASN A 76 14.32 -10.08 -4.42
CA ASN A 76 13.85 -11.38 -3.93
C ASN A 76 14.80 -12.04 -2.90
N ASN A 77 16.09 -11.70 -2.90
CA ASN A 77 17.03 -12.23 -1.89
C ASN A 77 16.82 -11.60 -0.51
N LYS A 78 16.20 -10.42 -0.45
CA LYS A 78 15.87 -9.70 0.78
C LYS A 78 14.43 -9.93 1.23
N LYS A 79 13.64 -10.64 0.43
CA LYS A 79 12.25 -10.96 0.71
C LYS A 79 12.18 -12.07 1.77
N PRO A 80 11.62 -11.79 2.96
CA PRO A 80 11.50 -12.79 4.00
C PRO A 80 10.40 -13.81 3.65
N PRO A 81 10.32 -14.95 4.35
CA PRO A 81 9.21 -15.90 4.21
C PRO A 81 7.83 -15.26 4.40
N VAL A 82 6.80 -15.88 3.83
CA VAL A 82 5.41 -15.43 3.99
C VAL A 82 5.04 -15.38 5.48
N GLY A 83 4.39 -14.30 5.89
CA GLY A 83 4.01 -13.99 7.27
C GLY A 83 5.08 -13.22 8.05
N GLN A 84 6.30 -13.07 7.54
CA GLN A 84 7.39 -12.36 8.20
C GLN A 84 7.61 -10.96 7.62
N GLY A 85 8.04 -10.01 8.48
CA GLY A 85 8.24 -8.63 8.08
C GLY A 85 6.98 -8.02 7.46
N LEU A 86 7.13 -7.44 6.27
CA LEU A 86 6.04 -6.90 5.46
C LEU A 86 5.54 -7.90 4.40
N ASN A 87 6.10 -9.11 4.33
CA ASN A 87 5.67 -10.13 3.38
C ASN A 87 4.46 -10.91 3.94
N LYS A 88 3.32 -10.22 4.09
CA LYS A 88 2.15 -10.71 4.84
C LYS A 88 0.85 -10.12 4.28
N PRO A 89 -0.33 -10.57 4.73
CA PRO A 89 -1.59 -10.05 4.22
C PRO A 89 -1.73 -8.54 4.40
N ALA A 90 -2.20 -7.85 3.37
CA ALA A 90 -2.34 -6.40 3.35
C ALA A 90 -3.44 -5.93 2.41
N GLU A 91 -3.94 -4.73 2.66
CA GLU A 91 -4.76 -3.94 1.74
C GLU A 91 -3.91 -2.83 1.12
N VAL A 92 -3.85 -2.80 -0.19
CA VAL A 92 -3.13 -1.79 -0.97
C VAL A 92 -4.13 -0.80 -1.52
N THR A 93 -3.82 0.49 -1.37
CA THR A 93 -4.54 1.60 -2.00
C THR A 93 -3.60 2.29 -2.98
N LEU A 94 -3.97 2.36 -4.26
CA LEU A 94 -3.26 3.12 -5.30
C LEU A 94 -4.09 4.34 -5.71
N LEU A 95 -3.44 5.49 -5.82
CA LEU A 95 -4.04 6.75 -6.22
C LEU A 95 -3.76 7.06 -7.69
N LYS A 96 -4.49 8.03 -8.25
CA LYS A 96 -4.37 8.48 -9.65
C LYS A 96 -4.65 7.37 -10.66
N ILE A 97 -5.52 6.43 -10.29
CA ILE A 97 -6.04 5.36 -11.14
C ILE A 97 -7.28 5.90 -11.86
N LYS A 98 -7.07 6.67 -12.93
CA LYS A 98 -8.15 7.35 -13.67
C LYS A 98 -8.50 6.59 -14.95
N CYS A 99 -9.80 6.50 -15.24
CA CYS A 99 -10.29 6.02 -16.53
C CYS A 99 -10.14 7.15 -17.55
N THR A 100 -9.02 7.16 -18.29
CA THR A 100 -8.70 8.23 -19.26
C THR A 100 -8.61 7.67 -20.67
N SER A 101 -9.25 8.34 -21.64
CA SER A 101 -9.06 8.06 -23.06
C SER A 101 -7.62 8.35 -23.48
N LYS A 102 -6.91 7.33 -23.95
CA LYS A 102 -5.54 7.48 -24.47
C LYS A 102 -5.45 8.41 -25.69
N LYS A 103 -6.54 8.55 -26.46
CA LYS A 103 -6.57 9.37 -27.69
C LYS A 103 -6.83 10.85 -27.39
N THR A 104 -7.71 11.14 -26.44
CA THR A 104 -8.23 12.50 -26.21
C THR A 104 -7.84 13.09 -24.86
N GLY A 105 -7.27 12.30 -23.95
CA GLY A 105 -6.99 12.72 -22.58
C GLY A 105 -8.26 12.92 -21.72
N LYS A 106 -9.45 12.67 -22.27
CA LYS A 106 -10.71 12.83 -21.53
C LYS A 106 -10.79 11.81 -20.40
N GLU A 107 -11.02 12.29 -19.19
CA GLU A 107 -11.33 11.46 -18.02
C GLU A 107 -12.82 11.12 -17.97
N TYR A 108 -13.13 9.90 -17.54
CA TYR A 108 -14.48 9.41 -17.33
C TYR A 108 -14.65 9.09 -15.85
N VAL A 109 -15.70 9.64 -15.24
CA VAL A 109 -16.07 9.39 -13.85
C VAL A 109 -17.31 8.51 -13.71
N ASP A 110 -18.04 8.29 -14.80
CA ASP A 110 -19.19 7.39 -14.87
C ASP A 110 -19.33 6.72 -16.26
N GLY A 111 -20.43 5.98 -16.44
CA GLY A 111 -20.81 5.41 -17.73
C GLY A 111 -20.11 4.09 -18.11
N PRO A 112 -20.34 3.61 -19.34
CA PRO A 112 -19.82 2.32 -19.81
C PRO A 112 -18.29 2.21 -19.75
N GLN A 113 -17.58 3.30 -20.01
CA GLN A 113 -16.11 3.36 -19.98
C GLN A 113 -15.57 3.01 -18.59
N VAL A 114 -16.17 3.59 -17.55
CA VAL A 114 -15.79 3.32 -16.15
C VAL A 114 -16.15 1.89 -15.76
N LYS A 115 -17.29 1.36 -16.21
CA LYS A 115 -17.66 -0.05 -15.97
C LYS A 115 -16.61 -1.00 -16.54
N SER A 116 -16.25 -0.84 -17.82
CA SER A 116 -15.21 -1.66 -18.45
C SER A 116 -13.83 -1.48 -17.83
N TYR A 117 -13.49 -0.25 -17.40
CA TYR A 117 -12.22 0.00 -16.70
C TYR A 117 -12.18 -0.69 -15.33
N ARG A 118 -13.29 -0.67 -14.58
CA ARG A 118 -13.42 -1.42 -13.32
C ARG A 118 -13.26 -2.92 -13.54
N GLU A 119 -13.89 -3.49 -14.57
CA GLU A 119 -13.74 -4.90 -14.93
C GLU A 119 -12.29 -5.26 -15.26
N MET A 120 -11.58 -4.37 -15.96
CA MET A 120 -10.15 -4.52 -16.21
C MET A 120 -9.34 -4.54 -14.90
N LEU A 121 -9.62 -3.65 -13.94
CA LEU A 121 -8.95 -3.64 -12.64
C LEU A 121 -9.23 -4.91 -11.82
N VAL A 122 -10.47 -5.41 -11.83
CA VAL A 122 -10.85 -6.69 -11.21
C VAL A 122 -10.04 -7.84 -11.80
N LYS A 123 -9.94 -7.89 -13.13
CA LYS A 123 -9.15 -8.90 -13.84
C LYS A 123 -7.66 -8.81 -13.49
N MET A 124 -7.09 -7.61 -13.50
CA MET A 124 -5.68 -7.37 -13.15
C MET A 124 -5.36 -7.82 -11.73
N ALA A 125 -6.22 -7.49 -10.75
CA ALA A 125 -6.05 -7.97 -9.38
C ALA A 125 -6.00 -9.50 -9.34
N ARG A 126 -6.98 -10.16 -9.96
CA ARG A 126 -7.06 -11.62 -9.99
C ARG A 126 -5.84 -12.28 -10.65
N GLU A 127 -5.36 -11.73 -11.77
CA GLU A 127 -4.18 -12.26 -12.47
C GLU A 127 -2.90 -12.17 -11.63
N GLN A 128 -2.82 -11.21 -10.72
CA GLN A 128 -1.71 -11.05 -9.78
C GLN A 128 -1.94 -11.78 -8.44
N GLY A 129 -3.00 -12.59 -8.33
CA GLY A 129 -3.34 -13.30 -7.09
C GLY A 129 -3.89 -12.38 -5.98
N ALA A 130 -4.34 -11.17 -6.34
CA ALA A 130 -4.97 -10.21 -5.45
C ALA A 130 -6.50 -10.25 -5.53
N GLU A 131 -7.15 -9.83 -4.45
CA GLU A 131 -8.60 -9.66 -4.36
C GLU A 131 -8.95 -8.19 -4.61
N PHE A 132 -9.78 -7.91 -5.61
CA PHE A 132 -10.31 -6.57 -5.82
C PHE A 132 -11.22 -6.16 -4.66
N VAL A 133 -11.01 -4.97 -4.10
CA VAL A 133 -11.87 -4.42 -3.03
C VAL A 133 -12.79 -3.34 -3.56
N SER A 134 -12.23 -2.23 -4.06
CA SER A 134 -13.02 -1.09 -4.54
C SER A 134 -12.28 -0.29 -5.60
N TYR A 135 -13.05 0.46 -6.39
CA TYR A 135 -12.53 1.44 -7.32
C TYR A 135 -13.41 2.68 -7.28
N ASP A 136 -12.82 3.83 -6.96
CA ASP A 136 -13.46 5.13 -7.03
C ASP A 136 -12.93 5.88 -8.27
N PRO A 137 -13.76 6.12 -9.30
CA PRO A 137 -13.34 6.82 -10.50
C PRO A 137 -13.20 8.35 -10.31
N VAL A 138 -13.89 8.93 -9.33
CA VAL A 138 -13.88 10.37 -9.02
C VAL A 138 -12.60 10.73 -8.28
N GLU A 139 -12.20 9.94 -7.28
CA GLU A 139 -10.93 10.12 -6.55
C GLU A 139 -9.76 9.47 -7.31
N GLY A 140 -10.06 8.49 -8.15
CA GLY A 140 -9.03 7.69 -8.84
C GLY A 140 -8.31 6.77 -7.85
N GLU A 141 -9.06 6.20 -6.92
CA GLU A 141 -8.57 5.31 -5.87
C GLU A 141 -8.88 3.86 -6.25
N TRP A 142 -7.88 2.99 -6.25
CA TRP A 142 -8.06 1.55 -6.42
C TRP A 142 -7.55 0.81 -5.20
N LYS A 143 -8.42 0.00 -4.59
CA LYS A 143 -8.09 -0.85 -3.45
C LYS A 143 -8.15 -2.32 -3.83
N PHE A 144 -7.15 -3.07 -3.37
CA PHE A 144 -7.09 -4.53 -3.49
C PHE A 144 -6.35 -5.15 -2.30
N ARG A 145 -6.60 -6.43 -2.04
CA ARG A 145 -5.96 -7.20 -0.96
C ARG A 145 -5.03 -8.25 -1.52
N VAL A 146 -3.93 -8.47 -0.83
CA VAL A 146 -2.96 -9.53 -1.12
C VAL A 146 -2.79 -10.41 0.12
N GLN A 147 -2.52 -11.69 -0.09
CA GLN A 147 -2.19 -12.63 1.00
C GLN A 147 -0.74 -12.48 1.46
N SER A 148 0.13 -12.05 0.55
CA SER A 148 1.54 -11.74 0.79
C SER A 148 2.08 -10.93 -0.38
N PHE A 149 3.30 -10.40 -0.28
CA PHE A 149 3.99 -9.75 -1.39
C PHE A 149 4.97 -10.70 -2.05
#